data_AF-A0A661QXN3-F1
#
_entry.id   AF-A0A661QXN3-F1
#
_cell.length_a   1.000
_cell.length_b   1.000
_cell.length_c   1.000
_cell.angle_alpha   90.00
_cell.angle_beta   90.00
_cell.angle_gamma   90.00
#
_symmetry.space_group_name_H-M   'P 1'
#
loop_
_entity.id
_entity.type
_entity.pdbx_description
1 polymer ?
#
loop_
_entity_poly.entity_id
_entity_poly.type
_entity_poly.pdbx_seq_one_letter_code
_entity_poly.pdbx_strand_id
1 'polypeptide(L)'
;RRSIGIPFTEIARKEVGKDLVANMVALGALTCLTKAVSPQGVEKTLLSKVPKGTVEMNQKAFKAGMSAVRKLGRLDLPKPGQVEEEL
;
A
#
# COMPACT_ATOMS: atom_id res chain seq x y z
N ARG A 1 -20.25 5.46 7.13
CA ARG A 1 -18.97 4.71 7.03
C ARG A 1 -18.41 4.90 5.62
N ARG A 2 -17.16 5.34 5.44
CA ARG A 2 -16.53 5.42 4.10
C ARG A 2 -15.85 4.07 3.80
N SER A 3 -15.94 3.58 2.56
CA SER A 3 -15.33 2.31 2.14
C SER A 3 -14.71 2.45 0.75
N ILE A 4 -13.52 1.90 0.57
CA ILE A 4 -12.79 1.91 -0.71
C ILE A 4 -12.40 0.47 -1.03
N GLY A 5 -12.90 -0.07 -2.13
CA GLY A 5 -12.53 -1.40 -2.60
C GLY A 5 -11.23 -1.33 -3.40
N ILE A 6 -10.21 -2.09 -2.99
CA ILE A 6 -8.97 -2.26 -3.75
C ILE A 6 -8.67 -3.76 -3.87
N PRO A 7 -8.58 -4.34 -5.09
CA PRO A 7 -8.42 -5.77 -5.28
C PRO A 7 -6.95 -6.19 -5.12
N PHE A 8 -6.43 -6.22 -3.89
CA PHE A 8 -4.99 -6.43 -3.63
C PHE A 8 -4.41 -7.71 -4.22
N THR A 9 -5.10 -8.84 -4.09
CA THR A 9 -4.63 -10.13 -4.63
C THR A 9 -4.60 -10.13 -6.15
N GLU A 10 -5.59 -9.50 -6.80
CA GLU A 10 -5.61 -9.38 -8.26
C GLU A 10 -4.47 -8.50 -8.77
N ILE A 11 -4.20 -7.37 -8.10
CA ILE A 11 -3.08 -6.49 -8.41
C ILE A 11 -1.76 -7.25 -8.23
N ALA A 12 -1.60 -8.00 -7.14
CA ALA A 12 -0.40 -8.81 -6.90
C ALA A 12 -0.17 -9.84 -8.01
N ARG A 13 -1.23 -10.53 -8.45
CA ARG A 13 -1.18 -11.49 -9.57
C ARG A 13 -0.82 -10.80 -10.89
N LYS A 14 -1.46 -9.67 -11.21
CA LYS A 14 -1.25 -8.96 -12.48
C LYS A 14 0.11 -8.28 -12.58
N GLU A 15 0.55 -7.63 -11.50
CA GLU A 15 1.78 -6.82 -11.51
C GLU A 15 3.02 -7.65 -11.19
N VAL A 16 2.90 -8.69 -10.35
CA VAL A 16 4.06 -9.44 -9.82
C VAL A 16 3.99 -10.93 -10.15
N GLY A 17 2.85 -11.45 -10.59
CA GLY A 17 2.66 -12.87 -10.90
C GLY A 17 2.52 -13.77 -9.66
N LYS A 18 2.37 -13.19 -8.46
CA LYS A 18 2.33 -13.94 -7.19
C LYS A 18 1.33 -13.36 -6.21
N ASP A 19 0.39 -14.18 -5.75
CA ASP A 19 -0.61 -13.76 -4.74
C ASP A 19 0.00 -13.50 -3.36
N LEU A 20 1.10 -14.20 -3.04
CA LEU A 20 1.88 -14.08 -1.81
C LEU A 20 2.19 -12.61 -1.43
N VAL A 21 2.40 -11.73 -2.40
CA VAL A 21 2.79 -10.33 -2.14
C VAL A 21 1.59 -9.38 -2.06
N ALA A 22 0.36 -9.88 -1.94
CA ALA A 22 -0.85 -9.05 -1.78
C ALA A 22 -0.79 -8.15 -0.55
N ASN A 23 -0.16 -8.60 0.54
CA ASN A 23 0.06 -7.78 1.74
C ASN A 23 0.94 -6.56 1.44
N MET A 24 1.96 -6.68 0.59
CA MET A 24 2.79 -5.55 0.18
C MET A 24 2.00 -4.55 -0.68
N VAL A 25 1.12 -5.03 -1.56
CA VAL A 25 0.18 -4.18 -2.29
C VAL A 25 -0.73 -3.43 -1.31
N ALA A 26 -1.28 -4.12 -0.31
CA ALA A 26 -2.13 -3.50 0.72
C ALA A 26 -1.37 -2.42 1.51
N LEU A 27 -0.13 -2.70 1.94
CA LEU A 27 0.72 -1.74 2.65
C LEU A 27 1.03 -0.51 1.79
N GLY A 28 1.38 -0.69 0.53
CA GLY A 28 1.60 0.42 -0.40
C GLY A 28 0.36 1.29 -0.60
N ALA A 29 -0.81 0.65 -0.72
CA ALA A 29 -2.08 1.36 -0.81
C ALA A 29 -2.37 2.16 0.48
N LEU A 30 -2.27 1.54 1.65
CA LEU A 30 -2.50 2.20 2.93
C LEU A 30 -1.54 3.37 3.16
N THR A 31 -0.25 3.20 2.86
CA THR A 31 0.74 4.29 2.97
C THR A 31 0.39 5.47 2.08
N CYS A 32 -0.03 5.22 0.83
CA CYS A 32 -0.44 6.29 -0.08
C CYS A 32 -1.76 6.95 0.33
N LEU A 33 -2.69 6.16 0.86
CA LEU A 33 -4.03 6.59 1.24
C LEU A 33 -4.00 7.46 2.50
N THR A 34 -3.40 6.96 3.57
CA THR A 34 -3.47 7.61 4.89
C THR A 34 -2.51 8.79 5.01
N LYS A 35 -1.38 8.76 4.28
CA LYS A 35 -0.26 9.72 4.41
C LYS A 35 0.25 9.84 5.86
N ALA A 36 -0.01 8.85 6.71
CA ALA A 36 0.37 8.87 8.12
C ALA A 36 1.89 8.77 8.32
N VAL A 37 2.59 8.19 7.33
CA VAL A 37 4.03 7.94 7.34
C VAL A 37 4.62 8.19 5.96
N SER A 38 5.92 8.45 5.88
CA SER A 38 6.60 8.67 4.60
C SER A 38 6.69 7.38 3.78
N PRO A 39 6.35 7.40 2.47
CA PRO A 39 6.47 6.22 1.61
C PRO A 39 7.88 5.63 1.60
N GLN A 40 8.90 6.47 1.59
CA GLN A 40 10.31 6.06 1.57
C GLN A 40 10.71 5.35 2.87
N GLY A 41 10.23 5.82 4.02
CA GLY A 41 10.52 5.21 5.32
C GLY A 41 9.87 3.83 5.45
N VAL A 42 8.63 3.70 4.99
CA VAL A 42 7.93 2.41 4.93
C VAL A 42 8.64 1.46 3.99
N GLU A 43 8.91 1.88 2.76
CA GLU A 43 9.58 1.04 1.75
C GLU A 43 10.92 0.51 2.27
N LYS A 44 11.78 1.39 2.81
CA LYS A 44 13.07 0.98 3.39
C LYS A 44 12.90 -0.03 4.52
N THR A 45 11.97 0.22 5.44
CA THR A 45 11.72 -0.68 6.58
C THR A 45 11.22 -2.04 6.13
N LEU A 46 10.24 -2.08 5.21
CA LEU A 46 9.70 -3.33 4.69
C LEU A 46 10.76 -4.14 3.95
N LEU A 47 11.54 -3.51 3.06
CA LEU A 47 12.57 -4.21 2.28
C LEU A 47 13.71 -4.75 3.15
N SER A 48 13.95 -4.17 4.33
CA SER A 48 14.91 -4.72 5.30
C SER A 48 14.44 -6.00 6.01
N LYS A 49 13.14 -6.28 5.97
CA LYS A 49 12.50 -7.43 6.67
C LYS A 49 12.18 -8.60 5.75
N VAL A 50 12.11 -8.39 4.44
CA VAL A 50 11.82 -9.46 3.47
C VAL A 50 13.08 -10.27 3.15
N PRO A 51 12.96 -11.56 2.78
CA PRO A 51 14.09 -12.37 2.33
C PRO A 51 14.83 -11.72 1.14
N LYS A 52 16.17 -11.79 1.13
CA LYS A 52 17.03 -11.15 0.11
C LYS A 52 16.62 -11.47 -1.33
N GLY A 53 16.23 -12.73 -1.61
CA GLY A 53 15.78 -13.17 -2.93
C GLY A 53 14.38 -12.66 -3.34
N THR A 54 13.73 -11.84 -2.51
CA THR A 54 12.36 -11.35 -2.73
C THR A 54 12.23 -9.83 -2.67
N VAL A 55 13.33 -9.10 -2.53
CA VAL A 55 13.33 -7.64 -2.40
C VAL A 55 12.62 -6.99 -3.59
N GLU A 56 13.00 -7.34 -4.82
CA GLU A 56 12.46 -6.74 -6.03
C GLU A 56 10.94 -6.97 -6.18
N MET A 57 10.48 -8.20 -5.95
CA MET A 57 9.04 -8.52 -6.08
C MET A 57 8.19 -7.81 -5.02
N ASN A 58 8.68 -7.72 -3.77
CA ASN A 58 7.99 -7.01 -2.70
C ASN A 58 8.01 -5.49 -2.94
N GLN A 59 9.11 -4.95 -3.45
CA GLN A 59 9.20 -3.55 -3.84
C GLN A 59 8.21 -3.20 -4.96
N LYS A 60 8.12 -4.05 -5.99
CA LYS A 60 7.15 -3.89 -7.08
C LYS A 60 5.71 -3.92 -6.57
N ALA A 61 5.39 -4.88 -5.70
CA ALA A 61 4.07 -4.99 -5.07
C ALA A 61 3.69 -3.75 -4.26
N PHE A 62 4.61 -3.24 -3.43
CA PHE A 62 4.41 -2.00 -2.67
C PHE A 62 4.09 -0.81 -3.58
N LYS A 63 4.89 -0.61 -4.63
CA LYS A 63 4.66 0.47 -5.61
C LYS A 63 3.34 0.29 -6.36
N ALA A 64 2.94 -0.94 -6.69
CA ALA A 64 1.66 -1.23 -7.32
C ALA A 64 0.48 -0.82 -6.42
N GLY A 65 0.57 -1.07 -5.11
CA GLY A 65 -0.41 -0.62 -4.12
C GLY A 65 -0.57 0.90 -4.09
N MET A 66 0.55 1.64 -4.08
CA MET A 66 0.52 3.10 -4.15
C MET A 66 -0.10 3.60 -5.45
N SER A 67 0.24 2.97 -6.57
CA SER A 67 -0.29 3.30 -7.90
C SER A 67 -1.81 3.09 -7.98
N ALA A 68 -2.32 2.00 -7.39
CA ALA A 68 -3.75 1.72 -7.34
C ALA A 68 -4.53 2.86 -6.67
N VAL A 69 -4.03 3.41 -5.56
CA VAL A 69 -4.67 4.55 -4.88
C VAL A 69 -4.59 5.83 -5.71
N ARG A 70 -3.45 6.12 -6.35
CA ARG A 70 -3.31 7.32 -7.21
C ARG A 70 -4.28 7.32 -8.40
N LYS A 71 -4.65 6.15 -8.90
CA LYS A 71 -5.61 5.98 -10.00
C LYS A 71 -7.08 6.20 -9.57
N LEU A 72 -7.40 6.16 -8.27
CA LEU A 72 -8.76 6.36 -7.77
C LEU A 72 -9.24 7.83 -7.81
N GLY A 73 -8.40 8.78 -8.24
CA GLY A 73 -8.77 10.19 -8.31
C GLY A 73 -8.75 10.90 -6.95
N ARG A 74 -9.38 12.08 -6.85
CA ARG A 74 -9.44 12.88 -5.62
C ARG A 74 -10.39 12.20 -4.63
N LEU A 75 -9.82 11.33 -3.81
CA LEU A 75 -10.49 10.79 -2.65
C LEU A 75 -10.58 11.88 -1.58
N ASP A 76 -11.78 12.21 -1.11
CA ASP A 76 -11.98 13.05 0.07
C ASP A 76 -11.52 12.28 1.31
N LEU A 77 -10.21 12.32 1.56
CA LEU A 77 -9.61 11.72 2.74
C LEU A 77 -9.42 12.79 3.82
N PRO A 78 -9.73 12.46 5.09
CA PRO A 78 -9.40 13.34 6.19
C PRO A 78 -7.91 13.63 6.19
N LYS A 79 -7.53 14.88 6.47
CA LYS A 79 -6.12 15.26 6.57
C LYS A 79 -5.49 14.51 7.75
N PRO A 80 -4.20 14.16 7.69
CA PRO A 80 -3.48 13.59 8.82
C PRO A 80 -3.71 14.47 10.08
N GLY A 81 -4.15 13.84 11.18
CA GLY A 81 -4.48 14.54 12.43
C GLY A 81 -5.96 14.90 12.65
N GLN A 82 -6.86 14.59 11.69
CA GLN A 82 -8.32 14.78 11.87
C GLN A 82 -9.06 13.53 12.33
N VAL A 83 -8.34 12.48 12.74
CA VAL A 83 -8.93 11.26 13.30
C VAL A 83 -8.83 11.41 14.82
N GLU A 84 -9.81 12.05 15.43
CA GLU A 84 -10.03 11.94 16.86
C GLU A 84 -10.62 10.55 17.14
N GLU A 85 -10.05 9.87 18.14
CA GLU A 85 -10.53 8.58 18.64
C GLU A 85 -11.88 8.81 19.35
N GLU A 86 -12.99 8.40 18.73
CA GLU A 86 -14.19 8.05 19.50
C GLU A 86 -14.03 6.60 19.96
N LEU A 87 -13.71 6.44 21.25
CA LEU A 87 -13.82 5.19 22.01
C LEU A 87 -15.28 4.90 22.40
#